data_AF-A0A3M1NS38-F1
#
_entry.id   AF-A0A3M1NS38-F1
#
_cell.length_a   1.000
_cell.length_b   1.000
_cell.length_c   1.000
_cell.angle_alpha   90.00
_cell.angle_beta   90.00
_cell.angle_gamma   90.00
#
_symmetry.space_group_name_H-M   'P 1'
#
loop_
_entity.id
_entity.type
_entity.pdbx_description
1 polymer ?
#
loop_
_entity_poly.entity_id
_entity_poly.type
_entity_poly.pdbx_seq_one_letter_code
_entity_poly.pdbx_strand_id
1 'polypeptide(L)'
;VLDAAQQAAMERFIRAGGGFAGIHAAADTEYDWPFYGGLVGAYFASHPQIQTATVKVVDRVHPSTAMLPARWVRTDEWYNFQTNPRGDVHVLAVLDETTYSGGTMGHDHPIAWCHGYEGGRAWYTAGGHTEAAYSEPLFREHLLHGIEYAAGVAEGNCGATLGANFDKTVLEDEVDDPLDLVVLADGRVLFIEKGGRVRLHDPATGLTTTALTLSVYEGQEDGLLGIALDPGFDTNGWVYLFYSPAGGSPRQHLSRFTLTGGVLDPASEVVLLEVPTQRDECCHSAGSLAFDPDGNLYIATGDDTNPFESDGYAPIDGRPGRAAWDARRTSGNPDDLRGKILRIHPEPDGTYTIPEGNLFPADGTVGRPEVYVMGVRNPFRIAIDPATGRLYWGDVGPDAAAPSTTRGPEGFDEWNRTDTAGNFGWPFCIADNRPYVAYDFATGLSGGAFDCDAPLNDSPHLAAPVTLPPGQPAWIWYPYGPSPEFPAIPNGTGRTALAGPVYRHPGTEA
;
A
#
# COMPACT_ATOMS: atom_id res chain seq x y z
N VAL A 1 31.52 -12.24 31.51
CA VAL A 1 30.45 -13.25 31.63
C VAL A 1 30.20 -13.52 33.11
N LEU A 2 28.95 -13.44 33.53
CA LEU A 2 28.45 -13.59 34.88
C LEU A 2 28.43 -15.07 35.28
N ASP A 3 28.74 -15.37 36.55
CA ASP A 3 28.50 -16.70 37.09
C ASP A 3 27.02 -16.94 37.43
N ALA A 4 26.65 -18.19 37.75
CA ALA A 4 25.25 -18.55 38.03
C ALA A 4 24.61 -17.74 39.18
N ALA A 5 25.38 -17.33 40.18
CA ALA A 5 24.85 -16.54 41.30
C ALA A 5 24.58 -15.10 40.86
N GLN A 6 25.45 -14.54 40.02
CA GLN A 6 25.32 -13.21 39.42
C GLN A 6 24.18 -13.18 38.38
N GLN A 7 24.05 -14.20 37.53
CA GLN A 7 22.93 -14.36 36.59
C GLN A 7 21.60 -14.35 37.35
N ALA A 8 21.47 -15.19 38.40
CA ALA A 8 20.26 -15.24 39.21
C ALA A 8 19.96 -13.90 39.93
N ALA A 9 20.99 -13.13 40.32
CA ALA A 9 20.81 -11.80 40.88
C ALA A 9 20.27 -10.80 39.86
N MET A 10 20.77 -10.85 38.63
CA MET A 10 20.30 -10.02 37.52
C MET A 10 18.86 -10.35 37.13
N GLU A 11 18.49 -11.64 37.03
CA GLU A 11 17.09 -12.03 36.78
C GLU A 11 16.14 -11.46 37.83
N ARG A 12 16.49 -11.60 39.11
CA ARG A 12 15.67 -11.05 40.21
C ARG A 12 15.57 -9.53 40.14
N PHE A 13 16.65 -8.83 39.78
CA PHE A 13 16.64 -7.38 39.65
C PHE A 13 15.71 -6.91 38.53
N ILE A 14 15.78 -7.53 37.35
CA ILE A 14 14.89 -7.21 36.22
C ILE A 14 13.43 -7.55 36.55
N ARG A 15 13.17 -8.75 37.09
CA ARG A 15 11.81 -9.17 37.49
C ARG A 15 11.18 -8.31 38.59
N ALA A 16 12.00 -7.58 39.35
CA ALA A 16 11.54 -6.62 40.35
C ALA A 16 11.28 -5.20 39.77
N GLY A 17 11.32 -5.02 38.45
CA GLY A 17 11.13 -3.73 37.79
C GLY A 17 12.42 -2.95 37.49
N GLY A 18 13.57 -3.59 37.69
CA GLY A 18 14.89 -3.03 37.35
C GLY A 18 15.07 -2.80 35.85
N GLY A 19 16.07 -1.97 35.52
CA GLY A 19 16.37 -1.57 34.15
C GLY A 19 17.70 -2.10 33.63
N PHE A 20 17.78 -2.36 32.33
CA PHE A 20 19.00 -2.71 31.60
C PHE A 20 19.27 -1.68 30.51
N ALA A 21 20.50 -1.15 30.48
CA ALA A 21 21.02 -0.33 29.39
C ALA A 21 22.27 -1.04 28.81
N GLY A 22 22.12 -1.63 27.62
CA GLY A 22 23.20 -2.28 26.89
C GLY A 22 23.84 -1.34 25.87
N ILE A 23 25.16 -1.32 25.81
CA ILE A 23 25.92 -0.51 24.85
C ILE A 23 26.89 -1.43 24.11
N HIS A 24 26.84 -1.41 22.78
CA HIS A 24 27.77 -2.08 21.88
C HIS A 24 28.01 -3.57 22.24
N ALA A 25 29.17 -3.88 22.80
CA ALA A 25 29.58 -5.24 23.18
C ALA A 25 28.67 -5.93 24.22
N ALA A 26 27.67 -5.23 24.78
CA ALA A 26 26.61 -5.87 25.56
C ALA A 26 25.89 -6.99 24.78
N ALA A 27 25.82 -6.94 23.45
CA ALA A 27 25.26 -8.03 22.63
C ALA A 27 26.26 -9.16 22.33
N ASP A 28 27.55 -9.01 22.68
CA ASP A 28 28.64 -9.97 22.40
C ASP A 28 29.05 -10.75 23.66
N THR A 29 28.08 -11.28 24.39
CA THR A 29 28.31 -12.07 25.62
C THR A 29 27.08 -12.92 25.98
N GLU A 30 27.24 -13.84 26.93
CA GLU A 30 26.15 -14.64 27.54
C GLU A 30 25.31 -15.46 26.56
N TYR A 31 25.90 -15.87 25.41
CA TYR A 31 25.19 -16.63 24.36
C TYR A 31 24.45 -17.89 24.85
N ASP A 32 24.97 -18.54 25.90
CA ASP A 32 24.39 -19.76 26.50
C ASP A 32 23.31 -19.48 27.57
N TRP A 33 22.92 -18.21 27.79
CA TRP A 33 21.92 -17.80 28.79
C TRP A 33 20.70 -17.16 28.12
N PRO A 34 19.64 -17.95 27.84
CA PRO A 34 18.47 -17.47 27.09
C PRO A 34 17.76 -16.23 27.67
N PHE A 35 17.77 -16.09 29.00
CA PHE A 35 17.21 -14.90 29.66
C PHE A 35 17.94 -13.62 29.22
N TYR A 36 19.28 -13.66 29.13
CA TYR A 36 20.04 -12.50 28.68
C TYR A 36 19.79 -12.20 27.20
N GLY A 37 19.70 -13.24 26.37
CA GLY A 37 19.34 -13.11 24.95
C GLY A 37 18.01 -12.40 24.74
N GLY A 38 16.99 -12.77 25.53
CA GLY A 38 15.72 -12.05 25.54
C GLY A 38 15.87 -10.62 26.05
N LEU A 39 16.61 -10.39 27.14
CA LEU A 39 16.81 -9.06 27.70
C LEU A 39 17.50 -8.10 26.72
N VAL A 40 18.59 -8.52 26.08
CA VAL A 40 19.34 -7.72 25.10
C VAL A 40 18.61 -7.63 23.76
N GLY A 41 17.81 -8.64 23.40
CA GLY A 41 16.95 -8.66 22.21
C GLY A 41 17.56 -9.34 20.98
N ALA A 42 18.87 -9.18 20.75
CA ALA A 42 19.60 -9.89 19.71
C ALA A 42 21.08 -10.05 20.07
N TYR A 43 21.67 -11.14 19.61
CA TYR A 43 23.08 -11.46 19.82
C TYR A 43 23.95 -10.99 18.66
N PHE A 44 25.17 -10.56 18.96
CA PHE A 44 26.19 -10.24 17.97
C PHE A 44 26.53 -11.44 17.07
N ALA A 45 26.76 -11.17 15.79
CA ALA A 45 27.22 -12.16 14.81
C ALA A 45 28.58 -11.78 14.18
N SER A 46 28.72 -10.54 13.72
CA SER A 46 29.94 -10.04 13.08
C SER A 46 29.92 -8.51 12.99
N HIS A 47 31.01 -7.89 12.59
CA HIS A 47 31.05 -6.48 12.22
C HIS A 47 32.07 -6.27 11.09
N PRO A 48 31.93 -5.24 10.24
CA PRO A 48 32.97 -4.82 9.35
C PRO A 48 33.99 -3.93 10.08
N GLN A 49 34.94 -3.37 9.34
CA GLN A 49 35.82 -2.32 9.85
C GLN A 49 35.03 -1.09 10.29
N ILE A 50 35.58 -0.35 11.26
CA ILE A 50 35.07 0.97 11.66
C ILE A 50 34.97 1.86 10.43
N GLN A 51 33.78 2.39 10.18
CA GLN A 51 33.52 3.23 9.02
C GLN A 51 32.30 4.12 9.24
N THR A 52 32.15 5.13 8.40
CA THR A 52 30.97 6.00 8.43
C THR A 52 29.77 5.29 7.83
N ALA A 53 28.61 5.40 8.48
CA ALA A 53 27.32 4.96 7.96
C ALA A 53 26.22 5.97 8.33
N THR A 54 25.07 5.86 7.66
CA THR A 54 23.86 6.59 8.06
C THR A 54 22.98 5.70 8.94
N VAL A 55 22.64 6.20 10.12
CA VAL A 55 21.59 5.65 10.98
C VAL A 55 20.26 6.35 10.63
N LYS A 56 19.24 5.58 10.28
CA LYS A 56 17.85 6.06 10.11
C LYS A 56 17.14 5.94 11.45
N VAL A 57 16.70 7.07 12.00
CA VAL A 57 15.93 7.10 13.25
C VAL A 57 14.46 6.88 12.92
N VAL A 58 13.97 5.67 13.18
CA VAL A 58 12.64 5.22 12.78
C VAL A 58 11.57 5.51 13.84
N ASP A 59 11.98 5.70 15.10
CA ASP A 59 11.15 6.29 16.14
C ASP A 59 11.81 7.59 16.64
N ARG A 60 11.12 8.72 16.45
CA ARG A 60 11.54 10.06 16.90
C ARG A 60 10.73 10.59 18.08
N VAL A 61 10.00 9.72 18.77
CA VAL A 61 9.19 10.03 19.96
C VAL A 61 9.87 9.52 21.24
N HIS A 62 10.52 8.36 21.20
CA HIS A 62 11.25 7.84 22.37
C HIS A 62 12.32 8.84 22.86
N PRO A 63 12.49 9.04 24.19
CA PRO A 63 13.39 10.06 24.74
C PRO A 63 14.84 9.92 24.27
N SER A 64 15.31 8.69 24.03
CA SER A 64 16.67 8.45 23.53
C SER A 64 16.89 8.81 22.06
N THR A 65 15.84 9.07 21.28
CA THR A 65 15.96 9.33 19.85
C THR A 65 15.25 10.59 19.37
N ALA A 66 14.41 11.23 20.21
CA ALA A 66 13.64 12.41 19.84
C ALA A 66 14.49 13.62 19.39
N MET A 67 15.67 13.80 19.99
CA MET A 67 16.65 14.82 19.65
C MET A 67 17.51 14.50 18.43
N LEU A 68 17.51 13.24 17.96
CA LEU A 68 18.33 12.83 16.83
C LEU A 68 17.73 13.32 15.50
N PRO A 69 18.58 13.65 14.50
CA PRO A 69 18.10 13.88 13.15
C PRO A 69 17.56 12.57 12.55
N ALA A 70 16.56 12.67 11.66
CA ALA A 70 15.97 11.49 11.01
C ALA A 70 17.01 10.62 10.28
N ARG A 71 18.05 11.27 9.72
CA ARG A 71 19.24 10.61 9.17
C ARG A 71 20.46 11.11 9.93
N TRP A 72 21.07 10.24 10.70
CA TRP A 72 22.19 10.54 11.56
C TRP A 72 23.46 9.86 11.05
N VAL A 73 24.35 10.64 10.45
CA VAL A 73 25.61 10.15 9.89
C VAL A 73 26.67 10.11 11.00
N ARG A 74 27.30 8.95 11.20
CA ARG A 74 28.32 8.74 12.24
C ARG A 74 29.35 7.73 11.80
N THR A 75 30.46 7.65 12.54
CA THR A 75 31.49 6.62 12.38
C THR A 75 31.52 5.74 13.62
N ASP A 76 31.34 4.44 13.46
CA ASP A 76 31.39 3.46 14.54
C ASP A 76 31.75 2.07 14.00
N GLU A 77 31.80 1.06 14.87
CA GLU A 77 31.84 -0.35 14.49
C GLU A 77 30.41 -0.93 14.43
N TRP A 78 29.94 -1.23 13.21
CA TRP A 78 28.54 -1.59 12.97
C TRP A 78 28.28 -3.09 13.15
N TYR A 79 27.59 -3.46 14.22
CA TYR A 79 27.27 -4.87 14.50
C TYR A 79 26.20 -5.42 13.56
N ASN A 80 26.48 -6.57 12.97
CA ASN A 80 25.50 -7.51 12.44
C ASN A 80 25.04 -8.43 13.59
N PHE A 81 23.77 -8.81 13.57
CA PHE A 81 23.16 -9.66 14.60
C PHE A 81 22.83 -11.05 14.06
N GLN A 82 22.74 -12.04 14.95
CA GLN A 82 22.38 -13.41 14.58
C GLN A 82 20.92 -13.51 14.11
N THR A 83 20.06 -12.64 14.65
CA THR A 83 18.65 -12.52 14.32
C THR A 83 18.26 -11.05 14.20
N ASN A 84 17.24 -10.75 13.41
CA ASN A 84 16.60 -9.44 13.43
C ASN A 84 15.64 -9.36 14.63
N PRO A 85 15.82 -8.44 15.59
CA PRO A 85 15.00 -8.39 16.80
C PRO A 85 13.60 -7.77 16.58
N ARG A 86 13.30 -7.22 15.39
CA ARG A 86 12.02 -6.58 15.10
C ARG A 86 10.85 -7.55 15.33
N GLY A 87 9.80 -7.05 15.99
CA GLY A 87 8.63 -7.84 16.38
C GLY A 87 8.69 -8.28 17.84
N ASP A 88 9.90 -8.56 18.35
CA ASP A 88 10.17 -8.88 19.75
C ASP A 88 10.63 -7.67 20.56
N VAL A 89 11.17 -6.64 19.88
CA VAL A 89 11.55 -5.36 20.49
C VAL A 89 10.96 -4.16 19.75
N HIS A 90 10.96 -3.01 20.41
CA HIS A 90 10.69 -1.73 19.77
C HIS A 90 11.93 -1.11 19.16
N VAL A 91 12.06 -1.21 17.84
CA VAL A 91 13.21 -0.69 17.10
C VAL A 91 13.13 0.83 17.02
N LEU A 92 14.16 1.50 17.54
CA LEU A 92 14.28 2.95 17.57
C LEU A 92 15.07 3.50 16.39
N ALA A 93 16.09 2.75 15.95
CA ALA A 93 16.95 3.15 14.83
C ALA A 93 17.44 1.94 14.04
N VAL A 94 17.66 2.13 12.74
CA VAL A 94 18.21 1.13 11.81
C VAL A 94 19.40 1.69 11.04
N LEU A 95 20.32 0.85 10.58
CA LEU A 95 21.40 1.24 9.66
C LEU A 95 20.93 1.25 8.21
N ASP A 96 21.45 2.21 7.45
CA ASP A 96 21.33 2.25 5.99
C ASP A 96 22.51 1.52 5.35
N GLU A 97 22.35 0.22 5.08
CA GLU A 97 23.40 -0.62 4.48
C GLU A 97 23.87 -0.14 3.10
N THR A 98 23.13 0.75 2.43
CA THR A 98 23.57 1.38 1.17
C THR A 98 24.69 2.41 1.35
N THR A 99 24.96 2.81 2.60
CA THR A 99 25.91 3.89 2.93
C THR A 99 27.25 3.39 3.46
N TYR A 100 27.41 2.08 3.63
CA TYR A 100 28.62 1.45 4.14
C TYR A 100 28.78 0.03 3.57
N SER A 101 29.85 -0.68 3.94
CA SER A 101 30.12 -2.05 3.46
C SER A 101 30.21 -3.06 4.59
N GLY A 102 29.76 -4.28 4.34
CA GLY A 102 29.85 -5.42 5.26
C GLY A 102 28.67 -5.59 6.23
N GLY A 103 27.57 -4.87 6.01
CA GLY A 103 26.26 -5.20 6.59
C GLY A 103 25.73 -6.52 6.03
N THR A 104 25.03 -7.29 6.86
CA THR A 104 24.45 -8.59 6.48
C THR A 104 22.98 -8.74 6.87
N MET A 105 22.34 -7.66 7.32
CA MET A 105 20.95 -7.64 7.80
C MET A 105 19.97 -7.14 6.72
N GLY A 106 20.47 -6.50 5.66
CA GLY A 106 19.68 -6.02 4.53
C GLY A 106 19.00 -4.67 4.80
N HIS A 107 17.82 -4.45 4.21
CA HIS A 107 17.10 -3.17 4.33
C HIS A 107 16.68 -2.84 5.77
N ASP A 108 16.42 -3.87 6.58
CA ASP A 108 16.04 -3.73 7.98
C ASP A 108 17.18 -4.19 8.89
N HIS A 109 18.04 -3.25 9.29
CA HIS A 109 19.19 -3.47 10.17
C HIS A 109 19.02 -2.71 11.50
N PRO A 110 18.25 -3.21 12.48
CA PRO A 110 18.11 -2.57 13.79
C PRO A 110 19.46 -2.35 14.48
N ILE A 111 19.67 -1.15 15.02
CA ILE A 111 20.91 -0.76 15.71
C ILE A 111 20.68 -0.12 17.07
N ALA A 112 19.44 0.27 17.37
CA ALA A 112 19.01 0.67 18.70
C ALA A 112 17.55 0.28 18.92
N TRP A 113 17.20 -0.17 20.11
CA TRP A 113 15.85 -0.60 20.46
C TRP A 113 15.57 -0.53 21.96
N CYS A 114 14.29 -0.64 22.32
CA CYS A 114 13.83 -0.78 23.70
C CYS A 114 12.67 -1.77 23.80
N HIS A 115 12.42 -2.31 24.98
CA HIS A 115 11.24 -3.15 25.27
C HIS A 115 11.06 -3.36 26.77
N GLY A 116 9.86 -3.78 27.16
CA GLY A 116 9.62 -4.35 28.48
C GLY A 116 10.04 -5.83 28.49
N TYR A 117 10.75 -6.27 29.52
CA TYR A 117 11.23 -7.65 29.60
C TYR A 117 11.06 -8.22 31.02
N GLU A 118 10.24 -9.26 31.15
CA GLU A 118 9.91 -9.95 32.41
C GLU A 118 9.61 -9.01 33.60
N GLY A 119 8.94 -7.88 33.36
CA GLY A 119 8.59 -6.88 34.39
C GLY A 119 9.55 -5.71 34.52
N GLY A 120 10.74 -5.78 33.90
CA GLY A 120 11.72 -4.69 33.82
C GLY A 120 11.69 -3.92 32.49
N ARG A 121 12.64 -2.98 32.33
CA ARG A 121 12.85 -2.20 31.10
C ARG A 121 14.21 -2.51 30.51
N ALA A 122 14.30 -2.68 29.20
CA ALA A 122 15.55 -2.86 28.48
C ALA A 122 15.68 -1.83 27.37
N TRP A 123 16.86 -1.25 27.26
CA TRP A 123 17.28 -0.38 26.17
C TRP A 123 18.67 -0.82 25.70
N TYR A 124 18.88 -0.83 24.40
CA TYR A 124 20.14 -1.21 23.78
C TYR A 124 20.48 -0.27 22.63
N THR A 125 21.77 0.04 22.48
CA THR A 125 22.35 0.64 21.29
C THR A 125 23.61 -0.11 20.90
N ALA A 126 23.78 -0.41 19.61
CA ALA A 126 24.99 -1.05 19.10
C ALA A 126 26.13 -0.05 18.84
N GLY A 127 25.87 1.26 18.96
CA GLY A 127 26.93 2.27 18.89
C GLY A 127 27.75 2.34 20.17
N GLY A 128 28.89 3.03 20.12
CA GLY A 128 29.75 3.28 21.28
C GLY A 128 31.02 2.43 21.33
N HIS A 129 31.45 1.85 20.20
CA HIS A 129 32.74 1.18 20.09
C HIS A 129 33.90 2.18 20.23
N THR A 130 33.80 3.29 19.49
CA THR A 130 34.91 4.23 19.38
C THR A 130 34.99 5.15 20.61
N GLU A 131 36.21 5.47 21.06
CA GLU A 131 36.42 6.47 22.12
C GLU A 131 35.85 7.84 21.73
N ALA A 132 35.92 8.19 20.43
CA ALA A 132 35.41 9.44 19.88
C ALA A 132 33.90 9.59 20.05
N ALA A 133 33.13 8.49 20.03
CA ALA A 133 31.68 8.52 20.21
C ALA A 133 31.27 9.22 21.52
N TYR A 134 32.03 9.01 22.59
CA TYR A 134 31.76 9.62 23.91
C TYR A 134 32.10 11.11 24.00
N SER A 135 32.63 11.70 22.91
CA SER A 135 32.77 13.15 22.74
C SER A 135 31.68 13.76 21.86
N GLU A 136 30.88 12.96 21.16
CA GLU A 136 29.79 13.44 20.31
C GLU A 136 28.57 13.87 21.14
N PRO A 137 28.11 15.14 21.04
CA PRO A 137 26.99 15.62 21.85
C PRO A 137 25.71 14.78 21.70
N LEU A 138 25.30 14.49 20.46
CA LEU A 138 24.08 13.71 20.19
C LEU A 138 24.18 12.26 20.67
N PHE A 139 25.35 11.63 20.60
CA PHE A 139 25.51 10.27 21.13
C PHE A 139 25.46 10.25 22.65
N ARG A 140 26.08 11.24 23.32
CA ARG A 140 25.98 11.37 24.78
C ARG A 140 24.54 11.59 25.24
N GLU A 141 23.77 12.40 24.52
CA GLU A 141 22.34 12.58 24.80
C GLU A 141 21.56 11.28 24.54
N HIS A 142 21.87 10.55 23.47
CA HIS A 142 21.26 9.23 23.17
C HIS A 142 21.48 8.23 24.30
N LEU A 143 22.73 8.15 24.80
CA LEU A 143 23.08 7.32 25.95
C LEU A 143 22.36 7.77 27.23
N LEU A 144 22.39 9.07 27.54
CA LEU A 144 21.78 9.62 28.75
C LEU A 144 20.28 9.28 28.81
N HIS A 145 19.55 9.59 27.74
CA HIS A 145 18.11 9.36 27.71
C HIS A 145 17.74 7.87 27.60
N GLY A 146 18.61 7.04 27.01
CA GLY A 146 18.47 5.58 27.05
C GLY A 146 18.62 5.02 28.47
N ILE A 147 19.60 5.52 29.22
CA ILE A 147 19.81 5.18 30.64
C ILE A 147 18.66 5.69 31.50
N GLU A 148 18.18 6.91 31.29
CA GLU A 148 17.03 7.47 32.01
C GLU A 148 15.76 6.64 31.78
N TYR A 149 15.51 6.19 30.56
CA TYR A 149 14.42 5.26 30.26
C TYR A 149 14.59 3.93 31.02
N ALA A 150 15.74 3.27 30.90
CA ALA A 150 15.98 2.00 31.59
C ALA A 150 15.83 2.15 33.11
N ALA A 151 16.35 3.25 33.67
CA ALA A 151 16.22 3.59 35.08
C ALA A 151 14.79 3.93 35.54
N GLY A 152 13.85 4.16 34.61
CA GLY A 152 12.47 4.58 34.93
C GLY A 152 12.36 6.05 35.32
N VAL A 153 13.32 6.87 34.90
CA VAL A 153 13.33 8.34 35.08
C VAL A 153 12.58 9.03 33.95
N ALA A 154 12.67 8.49 32.73
CA ALA A 154 11.96 8.96 31.55
C ALA A 154 11.00 7.88 31.03
N GLU A 155 9.80 8.30 30.64
CA GLU A 155 8.83 7.42 29.99
C GLU A 155 9.19 7.20 28.52
N GLY A 156 9.01 5.97 28.02
CA GLY A 156 9.25 5.60 26.64
C GLY A 156 8.29 4.50 26.21
N ASN A 157 7.52 4.73 25.13
CA ASN A 157 6.60 3.73 24.61
C ASN A 157 7.35 2.69 23.76
N CYS A 158 7.75 1.60 24.41
CA CYS A 158 8.44 0.50 23.75
C CYS A 158 7.51 -0.65 23.35
N GLY A 159 6.21 -0.37 23.22
CA GLY A 159 5.19 -1.36 22.89
C GLY A 159 4.72 -1.34 21.43
N ALA A 160 4.91 -0.24 20.71
CA ALA A 160 4.21 0.03 19.45
C ALA A 160 4.51 -0.97 18.31
N THR A 161 5.66 -1.65 18.36
CA THR A 161 6.05 -2.64 17.33
C THR A 161 6.22 -4.04 17.90
N LEU A 162 5.78 -4.29 19.13
CA LEU A 162 5.79 -5.63 19.70
C LEU A 162 4.59 -6.40 19.17
N GLY A 163 4.82 -7.52 18.48
CA GLY A 163 3.74 -8.35 17.94
C GLY A 163 2.76 -8.80 19.04
N ALA A 164 3.27 -9.09 20.24
CA ALA A 164 2.48 -9.51 21.39
C ALA A 164 1.53 -8.42 21.95
N ASN A 165 1.68 -7.17 21.54
CA ASN A 165 0.77 -6.09 21.94
C ASN A 165 -0.46 -5.95 21.03
N PHE A 166 -0.54 -6.77 19.98
CA PHE A 166 -1.68 -6.81 19.07
C PHE A 166 -2.40 -8.14 19.24
N ASP A 167 -3.70 -8.07 19.56
CA ASP A 167 -4.57 -9.24 19.51
C ASP A 167 -5.29 -9.28 18.16
N LYS A 168 -5.31 -10.47 17.54
CA LYS A 168 -6.14 -10.74 16.35
C LYS A 168 -7.44 -11.37 16.80
N THR A 169 -8.53 -10.61 16.69
CA THR A 169 -9.89 -11.14 16.92
C THR A 169 -10.55 -11.42 15.58
N VAL A 170 -11.10 -12.63 15.44
CA VAL A 170 -11.93 -13.00 14.28
C VAL A 170 -13.32 -12.39 14.50
N LEU A 171 -13.75 -11.51 13.58
CA LEU A 171 -15.08 -10.92 13.61
C LEU A 171 -16.14 -11.85 13.00
N GLU A 172 -15.76 -12.56 11.94
CA GLU A 172 -16.56 -13.53 11.20
C GLU A 172 -15.58 -14.47 10.46
N ASP A 173 -15.84 -15.78 10.48
CA ASP A 173 -15.07 -16.78 9.72
C ASP A 173 -15.91 -17.55 8.69
N GLU A 174 -17.24 -17.36 8.69
CA GLU A 174 -18.15 -17.85 7.64
C GLU A 174 -18.46 -16.75 6.61
N VAL A 175 -17.40 -16.31 5.91
CA VAL A 175 -17.45 -15.32 4.81
C VAL A 175 -17.31 -15.99 3.45
N ASP A 176 -17.90 -15.39 2.43
CA ASP A 176 -17.86 -15.85 1.03
C ASP A 176 -17.25 -14.79 0.11
N ASP A 177 -16.03 -15.01 -0.38
CA ASP A 177 -15.26 -14.05 -1.18
C ASP A 177 -15.36 -12.59 -0.67
N PRO A 178 -14.95 -12.30 0.58
CA PRO A 178 -15.01 -10.94 1.12
C PRO A 178 -14.06 -10.03 0.35
N LEU A 179 -14.55 -8.89 -0.13
CA LEU A 179 -13.75 -7.97 -0.94
C LEU A 179 -13.33 -6.72 -0.17
N ASP A 180 -14.28 -6.01 0.44
CA ASP A 180 -14.07 -4.68 1.03
C ASP A 180 -14.85 -4.46 2.32
N LEU A 181 -14.46 -3.47 3.12
CA LEU A 181 -15.15 -3.09 4.35
C LEU A 181 -15.06 -1.60 4.65
N VAL A 182 -16.04 -1.11 5.42
CA VAL A 182 -16.05 0.21 6.03
C VAL A 182 -16.45 0.11 7.50
N VAL A 183 -15.83 0.94 8.33
CA VAL A 183 -16.09 1.01 9.78
C VAL A 183 -16.95 2.23 10.07
N LEU A 184 -18.07 2.01 10.75
CA LEU A 184 -18.99 3.08 11.18
C LEU A 184 -18.42 3.79 12.42
N ALA A 185 -18.87 5.02 12.69
CA ALA A 185 -18.41 5.80 13.85
C ALA A 185 -18.66 5.11 15.21
N ASP A 186 -19.66 4.22 15.28
CA ASP A 186 -19.98 3.42 16.46
C ASP A 186 -19.20 2.09 16.55
N GLY A 187 -18.28 1.84 15.62
CA GLY A 187 -17.43 0.65 15.58
C GLY A 187 -18.05 -0.57 14.89
N ARG A 188 -19.32 -0.50 14.46
CA ARG A 188 -19.88 -1.54 13.59
C ARG A 188 -19.14 -1.57 12.25
N VAL A 189 -19.09 -2.74 11.62
CA VAL A 189 -18.37 -2.94 10.35
C VAL A 189 -19.34 -3.40 9.29
N LEU A 190 -19.46 -2.64 8.20
CA LEU A 190 -20.06 -3.14 6.97
C LEU A 190 -18.97 -3.76 6.10
N PHE A 191 -19.19 -4.96 5.60
CA PHE A 191 -18.30 -5.57 4.61
C PHE A 191 -19.11 -6.21 3.48
N ILE A 192 -18.48 -6.35 2.32
CA ILE A 192 -19.10 -6.90 1.12
C ILE A 192 -18.49 -8.24 0.74
N GLU A 193 -19.35 -9.09 0.21
CA GLU A 193 -19.02 -10.40 -0.34
C GLU A 193 -19.30 -10.35 -1.85
N LYS A 194 -18.38 -10.88 -2.67
CA LYS A 194 -18.46 -10.77 -4.14
C LYS A 194 -19.81 -11.21 -4.70
N GLY A 195 -20.42 -12.23 -4.10
CA GLY A 195 -21.76 -12.74 -4.45
C GLY A 195 -22.94 -11.80 -4.17
N GLY A 196 -22.71 -10.53 -3.82
CA GLY A 196 -23.75 -9.50 -3.72
C GLY A 196 -24.29 -9.26 -2.31
N ARG A 197 -23.72 -9.89 -1.28
CA ARG A 197 -24.14 -9.67 0.11
C ARG A 197 -23.38 -8.50 0.73
N VAL A 198 -24.11 -7.58 1.35
CA VAL A 198 -23.58 -6.62 2.31
C VAL A 198 -23.86 -7.16 3.70
N ARG A 199 -22.83 -7.31 4.51
CA ARG A 199 -22.87 -7.86 5.87
C ARG A 199 -22.57 -6.75 6.88
N LEU A 200 -23.22 -6.79 8.03
CA LEU A 200 -23.03 -5.87 9.15
C LEU A 200 -22.61 -6.67 10.37
N HIS A 201 -21.39 -6.42 10.86
CA HIS A 201 -20.90 -6.95 12.13
C HIS A 201 -21.11 -5.93 13.25
N ASP A 202 -21.72 -6.37 14.36
CA ASP A 202 -21.91 -5.57 15.55
C ASP A 202 -20.99 -6.05 16.69
N PRO A 203 -19.94 -5.29 17.04
CA PRO A 203 -18.99 -5.69 18.08
C PRO A 203 -19.62 -5.73 19.49
N ALA A 204 -20.75 -5.06 19.72
CA ALA A 204 -21.41 -5.08 21.03
C ALA A 204 -22.15 -6.41 21.27
N THR A 205 -22.62 -7.07 20.22
CA THR A 205 -23.33 -8.35 20.30
C THR A 205 -22.48 -9.52 19.80
N GLY A 206 -21.43 -9.25 19.03
CA GLY A 206 -20.62 -10.24 18.33
C GLY A 206 -21.34 -10.89 17.15
N LEU A 207 -22.47 -10.34 16.70
CA LEU A 207 -23.28 -10.93 15.64
C LEU A 207 -23.02 -10.26 14.29
N THR A 208 -23.00 -11.08 13.23
CA THR A 208 -22.98 -10.62 11.84
C THR A 208 -24.34 -10.90 11.19
N THR A 209 -24.98 -9.86 10.66
CA THR A 209 -26.26 -9.96 9.94
C THR A 209 -26.15 -9.49 8.49
N THR A 210 -27.04 -9.95 7.61
CA THR A 210 -27.13 -9.42 6.24
C THR A 210 -27.86 -8.08 6.22
N ALA A 211 -27.19 -7.03 5.76
CA ALA A 211 -27.76 -5.70 5.57
C ALA A 211 -28.47 -5.56 4.22
N LEU A 212 -27.97 -6.24 3.18
CA LEU A 212 -28.53 -6.27 1.82
C LEU A 212 -28.06 -7.50 1.06
N THR A 213 -28.89 -7.98 0.14
CA THR A 213 -28.48 -8.92 -0.91
C THR A 213 -28.86 -8.33 -2.26
N LEU A 214 -27.87 -8.05 -3.09
CA LEU A 214 -28.04 -7.65 -4.49
C LEU A 214 -27.99 -8.87 -5.41
N SER A 215 -28.78 -8.84 -6.48
CA SER A 215 -28.67 -9.82 -7.55
C SER A 215 -27.55 -9.38 -8.51
N VAL A 216 -26.42 -10.07 -8.45
CA VAL A 216 -25.22 -9.71 -9.20
C VAL A 216 -24.85 -10.78 -10.25
N TYR A 217 -24.10 -10.38 -11.26
CA TYR A 217 -23.37 -11.32 -12.11
C TYR A 217 -22.07 -11.70 -11.39
N GLU A 218 -21.83 -13.00 -11.20
CA GLU A 218 -20.73 -13.53 -10.38
C GLU A 218 -19.62 -14.19 -11.22
N GLY A 219 -19.68 -14.06 -12.55
CA GLY A 219 -18.68 -14.65 -13.44
C GLY A 219 -17.39 -13.85 -13.41
N GLN A 220 -16.27 -14.55 -13.60
CA GLN A 220 -14.94 -13.92 -13.63
C GLN A 220 -14.65 -13.15 -12.31
N GLU A 221 -14.22 -11.89 -12.42
CA GLU A 221 -13.94 -10.99 -11.30
C GLU A 221 -15.13 -10.09 -10.94
N ASP A 222 -16.23 -10.16 -11.69
CA ASP A 222 -17.44 -9.37 -11.45
C ASP A 222 -18.21 -9.84 -10.21
N GLY A 223 -19.03 -8.92 -9.68
CA GLY A 223 -19.80 -9.12 -8.46
C GLY A 223 -20.09 -7.81 -7.75
N LEU A 224 -20.18 -7.83 -6.42
CA LEU A 224 -20.18 -6.64 -5.58
C LEU A 224 -18.74 -6.32 -5.17
N LEU A 225 -18.19 -5.21 -5.67
CA LEU A 225 -16.75 -4.95 -5.71
C LEU A 225 -16.27 -3.84 -4.76
N GLY A 226 -17.10 -2.81 -4.56
CA GLY A 226 -16.72 -1.64 -3.77
C GLY A 226 -17.81 -1.18 -2.81
N ILE A 227 -17.39 -0.60 -1.69
CA ILE A 227 -18.26 0.05 -0.70
C ILE A 227 -17.61 1.34 -0.20
N ALA A 228 -18.39 2.40 -0.03
CA ALA A 228 -17.97 3.61 0.65
C ALA A 228 -19.12 4.22 1.46
N LEU A 229 -18.78 4.85 2.58
CA LEU A 229 -19.72 5.67 3.35
C LEU A 229 -19.67 7.10 2.81
N ASP A 230 -20.84 7.72 2.69
CA ASP A 230 -20.91 9.16 2.44
C ASP A 230 -20.20 9.95 3.56
N PRO A 231 -19.49 11.07 3.28
CA PRO A 231 -18.89 11.89 4.33
C PRO A 231 -19.90 12.39 5.37
N GLY A 232 -21.17 12.54 4.99
CA GLY A 232 -22.30 12.88 5.85
C GLY A 232 -23.09 11.67 6.36
N PHE A 233 -22.52 10.46 6.33
CA PHE A 233 -23.20 9.20 6.67
C PHE A 233 -23.97 9.23 8.00
N ASP A 234 -23.39 9.82 9.05
CA ASP A 234 -24.05 9.91 10.37
C ASP A 234 -25.35 10.73 10.35
N THR A 235 -25.58 11.51 9.30
CA THR A 235 -26.81 12.30 9.09
C THR A 235 -27.74 11.69 8.04
N ASN A 236 -27.20 11.20 6.91
CA ASN A 236 -28.01 10.75 5.77
C ASN A 236 -28.14 9.23 5.64
N GLY A 237 -27.27 8.45 6.29
CA GLY A 237 -27.21 6.99 6.19
C GLY A 237 -26.81 6.46 4.82
N TRP A 238 -26.18 7.27 3.95
CA TRP A 238 -25.90 6.88 2.57
C TRP A 238 -24.66 5.99 2.44
N VAL A 239 -24.85 4.87 1.75
CA VAL A 239 -23.79 3.90 1.41
C VAL A 239 -23.73 3.77 -0.10
N TYR A 240 -22.53 3.90 -0.66
CA TYR A 240 -22.25 3.74 -2.07
C TYR A 240 -21.71 2.32 -2.31
N LEU A 241 -22.26 1.64 -3.32
CA LEU A 241 -21.85 0.31 -3.74
C LEU A 241 -21.45 0.34 -5.22
N PHE A 242 -20.35 -0.33 -5.56
CA PHE A 242 -19.93 -0.57 -6.94
C PHE A 242 -20.11 -2.05 -7.26
N TYR A 243 -20.98 -2.40 -8.20
CA TYR A 243 -21.36 -3.79 -8.43
C TYR A 243 -21.83 -4.11 -9.85
N SER A 244 -21.77 -5.38 -10.21
CA SER A 244 -22.16 -5.93 -11.52
C SER A 244 -23.60 -6.47 -11.45
N PRO A 245 -24.64 -5.73 -11.87
CA PRO A 245 -26.02 -6.24 -11.82
C PRO A 245 -26.21 -7.51 -12.66
N ALA A 246 -27.09 -8.39 -12.16
CA ALA A 246 -27.54 -9.55 -12.91
C ALA A 246 -28.42 -9.14 -14.10
N GLY A 247 -28.15 -9.71 -15.29
CA GLY A 247 -28.91 -9.45 -16.51
C GLY A 247 -28.67 -8.06 -17.14
N GLY A 248 -29.36 -7.80 -18.26
CA GLY A 248 -29.14 -6.61 -19.08
C GLY A 248 -27.82 -6.62 -19.86
N SER A 249 -27.45 -5.48 -20.44
CA SER A 249 -26.13 -5.30 -21.05
C SER A 249 -25.04 -5.37 -19.98
N PRO A 250 -23.86 -5.95 -20.28
CA PRO A 250 -22.74 -5.97 -19.35
C PRO A 250 -22.31 -4.55 -18.93
N ARG A 251 -22.35 -4.31 -17.62
CA ARG A 251 -21.97 -3.02 -16.98
C ARG A 251 -21.69 -3.22 -15.49
N GLN A 252 -21.01 -2.25 -14.90
CA GLN A 252 -20.95 -2.00 -13.46
C GLN A 252 -21.86 -0.82 -13.11
N HIS A 253 -22.52 -0.88 -11.97
CA HIS A 253 -23.28 0.22 -11.37
C HIS A 253 -22.49 0.82 -10.23
N LEU A 254 -22.40 2.15 -10.21
CA LEU A 254 -22.20 2.91 -9.00
C LEU A 254 -23.57 3.34 -8.48
N SER A 255 -24.01 2.73 -7.38
CA SER A 255 -25.31 3.02 -6.78
C SER A 255 -25.20 3.50 -5.34
N ARG A 256 -26.10 4.38 -4.94
CA ARG A 256 -26.30 4.84 -3.55
C ARG A 256 -27.52 4.14 -2.95
N PHE A 257 -27.40 3.69 -1.71
CA PHE A 257 -28.45 3.11 -0.88
C PHE A 257 -28.53 3.83 0.46
N THR A 258 -29.64 3.70 1.18
CA THR A 258 -29.83 4.27 2.53
C THR A 258 -29.88 3.17 3.58
N LEU A 259 -28.99 3.25 4.57
CA LEU A 259 -28.93 2.36 5.72
C LEU A 259 -29.83 2.88 6.84
N THR A 260 -30.80 2.09 7.28
CA THR A 260 -31.64 2.39 8.45
C THR A 260 -31.77 1.15 9.31
N GLY A 261 -31.45 1.29 10.61
CA GLY A 261 -31.59 0.18 11.56
C GLY A 261 -30.72 -1.05 11.22
N GLY A 262 -29.59 -0.85 10.54
CA GLY A 262 -28.69 -1.93 10.13
C GLY A 262 -29.07 -2.65 8.83
N VAL A 263 -30.11 -2.18 8.13
CA VAL A 263 -30.56 -2.73 6.84
C VAL A 263 -30.46 -1.64 5.77
N LEU A 264 -29.94 -1.97 4.60
CA LEU A 264 -29.99 -1.09 3.43
C LEU A 264 -31.29 -1.40 2.66
N ASP A 265 -32.13 -0.39 2.46
CA ASP A 265 -33.39 -0.58 1.72
C ASP A 265 -33.11 -0.72 0.21
N PRO A 266 -33.41 -1.87 -0.43
CA PRO A 266 -33.23 -2.03 -1.87
C PRO A 266 -34.04 -1.03 -2.69
N ALA A 267 -35.19 -0.56 -2.19
CA ALA A 267 -36.02 0.43 -2.88
C ALA A 267 -35.44 1.86 -2.81
N SER A 268 -34.42 2.08 -1.97
CA SER A 268 -33.70 3.36 -1.89
C SER A 268 -32.60 3.52 -2.93
N GLU A 269 -32.40 2.51 -3.79
CA GLU A 269 -31.35 2.54 -4.80
C GLU A 269 -31.48 3.77 -5.70
N VAL A 270 -30.36 4.46 -5.85
CA VAL A 270 -30.13 5.44 -6.91
C VAL A 270 -28.89 5.01 -7.67
N VAL A 271 -29.02 4.73 -8.97
CA VAL A 271 -27.88 4.47 -9.86
C VAL A 271 -27.31 5.81 -10.32
N LEU A 272 -26.09 6.13 -9.90
CA LEU A 272 -25.41 7.39 -10.26
C LEU A 272 -24.68 7.27 -11.59
N LEU A 273 -23.98 6.16 -11.82
CA LEU A 273 -23.12 5.97 -12.98
C LEU A 273 -23.14 4.51 -13.43
N GLU A 274 -23.20 4.29 -14.74
CA GLU A 274 -22.98 2.99 -15.36
C GLU A 274 -21.63 2.99 -16.09
N VAL A 275 -20.78 2.01 -15.77
CA VAL A 275 -19.49 1.78 -16.45
C VAL A 275 -19.66 0.54 -17.33
N PRO A 276 -19.45 0.63 -18.66
CA PRO A 276 -19.55 -0.54 -19.52
C PRO A 276 -18.49 -1.59 -19.12
N THR A 277 -18.81 -2.87 -19.29
CA THR A 277 -17.83 -3.96 -19.19
C THR A 277 -18.01 -4.93 -20.36
N GLN A 278 -17.09 -5.87 -20.57
CA GLN A 278 -17.31 -7.04 -21.41
C GLN A 278 -17.37 -8.31 -20.54
N ARG A 279 -17.92 -9.40 -21.09
CA ARG A 279 -18.04 -10.70 -20.40
C ARG A 279 -17.59 -11.86 -21.29
N ASP A 280 -16.88 -11.55 -22.37
CA ASP A 280 -16.31 -12.51 -23.31
C ASP A 280 -15.07 -13.18 -22.71
N GLU A 281 -14.29 -12.42 -21.94
CA GLU A 281 -13.03 -12.84 -21.34
C GLU A 281 -12.86 -12.15 -19.97
N CYS A 282 -11.99 -12.68 -19.09
CA CYS A 282 -11.58 -11.92 -17.90
C CYS A 282 -10.57 -10.81 -18.29
N CYS A 283 -10.25 -9.81 -17.47
CA CYS A 283 -10.10 -9.72 -16.03
C CYS A 283 -10.07 -8.20 -15.70
N HIS A 284 -9.75 -7.84 -14.46
CA HIS A 284 -9.53 -6.48 -13.97
C HIS A 284 -10.80 -5.65 -13.82
N SER A 285 -11.70 -6.09 -12.94
CA SER A 285 -12.91 -5.31 -12.62
C SER A 285 -12.62 -4.13 -11.67
N ALA A 286 -11.51 -4.18 -10.90
CA ALA A 286 -11.17 -3.23 -9.83
C ALA A 286 -12.35 -2.98 -8.86
N GLY A 287 -12.78 -1.72 -8.68
CA GLY A 287 -14.03 -1.37 -8.01
C GLY A 287 -13.91 -0.61 -6.69
N SER A 288 -12.70 -0.26 -6.25
CA SER A 288 -12.51 0.51 -5.00
C SER A 288 -13.13 1.91 -5.09
N LEU A 289 -13.76 2.32 -3.99
CA LEU A 289 -14.40 3.63 -3.83
C LEU A 289 -13.71 4.41 -2.70
N ALA A 290 -13.52 5.72 -2.87
CA ALA A 290 -12.99 6.59 -1.82
C ALA A 290 -13.52 8.02 -1.94
N PHE A 291 -13.90 8.63 -0.82
CA PHE A 291 -14.23 10.05 -0.75
C PHE A 291 -13.03 10.88 -0.35
N ASP A 292 -12.89 12.05 -0.97
CA ASP A 292 -11.98 13.09 -0.49
C ASP A 292 -12.64 14.00 0.56
N PRO A 293 -11.87 14.87 1.25
CA PRO A 293 -12.41 15.79 2.24
C PRO A 293 -13.43 16.81 1.71
N ASP A 294 -13.48 17.02 0.38
CA ASP A 294 -14.40 17.95 -0.28
C ASP A 294 -15.70 17.26 -0.75
N GLY A 295 -15.85 15.97 -0.47
CA GLY A 295 -17.03 15.18 -0.82
C GLY A 295 -17.03 14.65 -2.25
N ASN A 296 -15.91 14.71 -2.96
CA ASN A 296 -15.80 14.07 -4.27
C ASN A 296 -15.55 12.57 -4.09
N LEU A 297 -16.27 11.77 -4.88
CA LEU A 297 -16.16 10.33 -4.92
C LEU A 297 -15.23 9.91 -6.05
N TYR A 298 -14.19 9.15 -5.69
CA TYR A 298 -13.26 8.52 -6.60
C TYR A 298 -13.67 7.06 -6.82
N ILE A 299 -13.67 6.63 -8.08
CA ILE A 299 -14.08 5.29 -8.50
C ILE A 299 -12.98 4.66 -9.33
N ALA A 300 -12.41 3.56 -8.84
CA ALA A 300 -11.37 2.83 -9.54
C ALA A 300 -11.99 1.80 -10.51
N THR A 301 -11.67 1.89 -11.79
CA THR A 301 -12.16 0.96 -12.83
C THR A 301 -10.97 0.32 -13.55
N GLY A 302 -10.94 -1.01 -13.58
CA GLY A 302 -9.90 -1.70 -14.32
C GLY A 302 -10.17 -1.69 -15.83
N ASP A 303 -9.17 -2.11 -16.59
CA ASP A 303 -9.14 -2.02 -18.06
C ASP A 303 -9.96 -3.08 -18.77
N ASP A 304 -10.49 -4.06 -18.02
CA ASP A 304 -11.37 -5.09 -18.53
C ASP A 304 -10.70 -5.88 -19.67
N THR A 305 -9.38 -6.12 -19.54
CA THR A 305 -8.51 -6.73 -20.57
C THR A 305 -7.36 -7.53 -19.94
N ASN A 306 -7.28 -8.85 -20.14
CA ASN A 306 -6.14 -9.64 -19.67
C ASN A 306 -4.95 -9.68 -20.67
N PRO A 307 -3.71 -9.94 -20.21
CA PRO A 307 -2.51 -9.91 -21.03
C PRO A 307 -2.07 -11.29 -21.55
N PHE A 308 -2.83 -12.37 -21.30
CA PHE A 308 -2.30 -13.72 -21.52
C PHE A 308 -2.17 -14.07 -23.00
N GLU A 309 -3.06 -13.55 -23.84
CA GLU A 309 -2.95 -13.69 -25.29
C GLU A 309 -2.00 -12.66 -25.95
N SER A 310 -1.32 -11.86 -25.15
CA SER A 310 -0.19 -11.02 -25.55
C SER A 310 1.13 -11.52 -24.96
N ASP A 311 1.25 -12.81 -24.64
CA ASP A 311 2.44 -13.42 -24.03
C ASP A 311 2.90 -12.70 -22.75
N GLY A 312 1.95 -12.10 -22.01
CA GLY A 312 2.22 -11.31 -20.81
C GLY A 312 2.67 -9.87 -21.06
N TYR A 313 2.78 -9.40 -22.31
CA TYR A 313 3.07 -7.99 -22.62
C TYR A 313 1.76 -7.18 -22.77
N ALA A 314 1.85 -5.92 -23.18
CA ALA A 314 0.69 -5.08 -23.46
C ALA A 314 -0.34 -5.75 -24.41
N PRO A 315 -1.59 -5.97 -23.98
CA PRO A 315 -2.66 -6.50 -24.82
C PRO A 315 -3.20 -5.38 -25.71
N ILE A 316 -2.76 -5.36 -26.97
CA ILE A 316 -3.10 -4.33 -27.97
C ILE A 316 -3.60 -4.95 -29.28
N ASP A 317 -4.36 -6.05 -29.18
CA ASP A 317 -4.81 -6.86 -30.32
C ASP A 317 -6.07 -6.28 -30.98
N GLY A 318 -5.87 -5.39 -31.95
CA GLY A 318 -6.96 -4.77 -32.71
C GLY A 318 -7.60 -5.65 -33.81
N ARG A 319 -7.34 -6.95 -33.87
CA ARG A 319 -7.92 -7.81 -34.93
C ARG A 319 -9.46 -7.89 -34.80
N PRO A 320 -10.20 -8.10 -35.91
CA PRO A 320 -11.65 -8.31 -35.83
C PRO A 320 -12.02 -9.47 -34.89
N GLY A 321 -12.97 -9.23 -33.98
CA GLY A 321 -13.40 -10.22 -32.98
C GLY A 321 -12.48 -10.35 -31.75
N ARG A 322 -11.49 -9.44 -31.61
CA ARG A 322 -10.49 -9.47 -30.54
C ARG A 322 -10.54 -8.26 -29.59
N ALA A 323 -11.68 -7.57 -29.54
CA ALA A 323 -11.83 -6.37 -28.73
C ALA A 323 -11.42 -6.59 -27.26
N ALA A 324 -11.83 -7.70 -26.63
CA ALA A 324 -11.51 -8.00 -25.23
C ALA A 324 -10.00 -8.14 -24.91
N TRP A 325 -9.12 -8.13 -25.93
CA TRP A 325 -7.66 -8.22 -25.81
C TRP A 325 -6.94 -6.96 -26.31
N ASP A 326 -7.66 -5.84 -26.41
CA ASP A 326 -7.11 -4.54 -26.80
C ASP A 326 -7.36 -3.48 -25.73
N ALA A 327 -6.44 -3.31 -24.78
CA ALA A 327 -6.50 -2.32 -23.70
C ALA A 327 -6.46 -0.87 -24.23
N ARG A 328 -6.11 -0.66 -25.50
CA ARG A 328 -6.21 0.67 -26.13
C ARG A 328 -7.67 1.12 -26.26
N ARG A 329 -8.64 0.19 -26.29
CA ARG A 329 -10.08 0.54 -26.35
C ARG A 329 -10.62 1.06 -25.01
N THR A 330 -9.92 0.78 -23.92
CA THR A 330 -10.30 1.12 -22.53
C THR A 330 -9.31 2.09 -21.92
N SER A 331 -8.20 1.65 -21.33
CA SER A 331 -7.25 2.49 -20.60
C SER A 331 -6.75 3.66 -21.42
N GLY A 332 -6.37 3.39 -22.67
CA GLY A 332 -5.89 4.39 -23.64
C GLY A 332 -7.01 5.18 -24.33
N ASN A 333 -8.28 4.87 -24.11
CA ASN A 333 -9.39 5.56 -24.76
C ASN A 333 -9.93 6.67 -23.85
N PRO A 334 -9.86 7.96 -24.26
CA PRO A 334 -10.39 9.06 -23.47
C PRO A 334 -11.92 9.04 -23.36
N ASP A 335 -12.62 8.38 -24.28
CA ASP A 335 -14.08 8.31 -24.33
C ASP A 335 -14.66 7.10 -23.57
N ASP A 336 -13.81 6.27 -22.94
CA ASP A 336 -14.20 5.10 -22.12
C ASP A 336 -13.98 5.37 -20.63
N LEU A 337 -14.79 4.72 -19.79
CA LEU A 337 -14.72 4.82 -18.33
C LEU A 337 -13.88 3.72 -17.68
N ARG A 338 -13.41 2.72 -18.42
CA ARG A 338 -12.55 1.63 -17.96
C ARG A 338 -11.07 1.95 -18.08
N GLY A 339 -10.28 1.33 -17.21
CA GLY A 339 -8.86 1.62 -17.06
C GLY A 339 -8.61 3.05 -16.62
N LYS A 340 -9.43 3.51 -15.64
CA LYS A 340 -9.46 4.88 -15.12
C LYS A 340 -9.53 4.90 -13.60
N ILE A 341 -9.21 6.05 -13.02
CA ILE A 341 -9.81 6.46 -11.74
C ILE A 341 -10.68 7.67 -12.04
N LEU A 342 -11.98 7.50 -11.85
CA LEU A 342 -12.99 8.53 -12.09
C LEU A 342 -13.14 9.40 -10.84
N ARG A 343 -13.60 10.64 -11.00
CA ARG A 343 -13.91 11.56 -9.91
C ARG A 343 -15.19 12.36 -10.23
N ILE A 344 -16.19 12.19 -9.38
CA ILE A 344 -17.49 12.90 -9.47
C ILE A 344 -17.83 13.51 -8.11
N HIS A 345 -18.78 14.45 -8.05
CA HIS A 345 -19.37 14.90 -6.80
C HIS A 345 -20.84 14.45 -6.74
N PRO A 346 -21.18 13.42 -5.93
CA PRO A 346 -22.56 12.97 -5.77
C PRO A 346 -23.47 14.06 -5.21
N GLU A 347 -24.64 14.25 -5.80
CA GLU A 347 -25.62 15.24 -5.36
C GLU A 347 -26.77 14.60 -4.57
N PRO A 348 -27.42 15.33 -3.64
CA PRO A 348 -28.51 14.80 -2.83
C PRO A 348 -29.69 14.25 -3.64
N ASP A 349 -30.00 14.88 -4.78
CA ASP A 349 -31.10 14.51 -5.66
C ASP A 349 -30.85 13.21 -6.46
N GLY A 350 -29.68 12.61 -6.29
CA GLY A 350 -29.30 11.38 -6.96
C GLY A 350 -28.58 11.58 -8.30
N THR A 351 -28.29 12.83 -8.66
CA THR A 351 -27.38 13.15 -9.77
C THR A 351 -25.93 13.25 -9.27
N TYR A 352 -25.02 13.69 -10.14
CA TYR A 352 -23.68 14.09 -9.76
C TYR A 352 -23.23 15.28 -10.59
N THR A 353 -22.28 16.05 -10.07
CA THR A 353 -21.58 17.11 -10.81
C THR A 353 -20.13 16.69 -11.11
N ILE A 354 -19.49 17.40 -12.04
CA ILE A 354 -18.10 17.17 -12.45
C ILE A 354 -17.20 18.14 -11.68
N PRO A 355 -16.32 17.66 -10.77
CA PRO A 355 -15.39 18.52 -10.06
C PRO A 355 -14.38 19.19 -11.00
N GLU A 356 -14.00 20.43 -10.67
CA GLU A 356 -12.93 21.15 -11.39
C GLU A 356 -11.59 20.40 -11.26
N GLY A 357 -10.80 20.37 -12.34
CA GLY A 357 -9.49 19.73 -12.36
C GLY A 357 -9.49 18.25 -12.75
N ASN A 358 -10.62 17.72 -13.24
CA ASN A 358 -10.62 16.45 -13.98
C ASN A 358 -9.79 16.59 -15.27
N LEU A 359 -9.32 15.45 -15.79
CA LEU A 359 -8.41 15.41 -16.93
C LEU A 359 -9.03 16.02 -18.20
N PHE A 360 -10.33 15.83 -18.35
CA PHE A 360 -11.11 16.24 -19.51
C PHE A 360 -12.12 17.34 -19.16
N PRO A 361 -12.46 18.21 -20.13
CA PRO A 361 -13.40 19.30 -19.91
C PRO A 361 -14.78 18.81 -19.46
N ALA A 362 -15.40 19.52 -18.51
CA ALA A 362 -16.71 19.17 -17.96
C ALA A 362 -17.85 19.16 -19.00
N ASP A 363 -17.66 19.79 -20.17
CA ASP A 363 -18.65 19.79 -21.26
C ASP A 363 -18.60 18.54 -22.14
N GLY A 364 -17.65 17.63 -21.91
CA GLY A 364 -17.50 16.38 -22.65
C GLY A 364 -17.07 16.56 -24.11
N THR A 365 -16.49 17.72 -24.46
CA THR A 365 -16.03 17.99 -25.83
C THR A 365 -14.81 17.14 -26.23
N VAL A 366 -14.02 16.71 -25.26
CA VAL A 366 -12.84 15.85 -25.44
C VAL A 366 -12.80 14.87 -24.27
N GLY A 367 -13.06 13.59 -24.51
CA GLY A 367 -13.01 12.57 -23.48
C GLY A 367 -14.15 12.65 -22.46
N ARG A 368 -14.18 11.68 -21.56
CA ARG A 368 -15.16 11.56 -20.49
C ARG A 368 -14.86 12.54 -19.35
N PRO A 369 -15.78 13.48 -19.03
CA PRO A 369 -15.54 14.49 -17.99
C PRO A 369 -15.32 13.90 -16.60
N GLU A 370 -15.75 12.66 -16.35
CA GLU A 370 -15.56 11.94 -15.09
C GLU A 370 -14.11 11.51 -14.85
N VAL A 371 -13.26 11.48 -15.88
CA VAL A 371 -11.90 10.93 -15.78
C VAL A 371 -10.98 11.89 -15.03
N TYR A 372 -10.41 11.43 -13.92
CA TYR A 372 -9.34 12.12 -13.19
C TYR A 372 -7.97 11.52 -13.52
N VAL A 373 -7.86 10.19 -13.48
CA VAL A 373 -6.69 9.43 -13.91
C VAL A 373 -7.08 8.56 -15.09
N MET A 374 -6.26 8.57 -16.15
CA MET A 374 -6.35 7.62 -17.24
C MET A 374 -5.08 6.78 -17.38
N GLY A 375 -5.16 5.71 -18.17
CA GLY A 375 -4.00 4.88 -18.47
C GLY A 375 -3.55 4.03 -17.29
N VAL A 376 -4.51 3.40 -16.60
CA VAL A 376 -4.28 2.40 -15.55
C VAL A 376 -4.81 1.03 -15.99
N ARG A 377 -4.27 -0.05 -15.42
CA ARG A 377 -4.64 -1.44 -15.78
C ARG A 377 -5.65 -2.02 -14.79
N ASN A 378 -5.26 -2.23 -13.55
CA ASN A 378 -6.08 -2.78 -12.49
C ASN A 378 -5.81 -2.06 -11.15
N PRO A 379 -6.34 -0.84 -10.96
CA PRO A 379 -6.23 -0.09 -9.71
C PRO A 379 -7.13 -0.69 -8.61
N PHE A 380 -6.81 -1.89 -8.12
CA PHE A 380 -7.71 -2.69 -7.29
C PHE A 380 -8.07 -2.03 -5.96
N ARG A 381 -7.14 -1.27 -5.35
CA ARG A 381 -7.36 -0.50 -4.12
C ARG A 381 -6.84 0.92 -4.28
N ILE A 382 -7.71 1.89 -4.01
CA ILE A 382 -7.38 3.31 -3.95
C ILE A 382 -7.52 3.83 -2.52
N ALA A 383 -6.75 4.86 -2.21
CA ALA A 383 -6.87 5.59 -0.95
C ALA A 383 -6.64 7.08 -1.20
N ILE A 384 -7.36 7.92 -0.46
CA ILE A 384 -7.17 9.36 -0.47
C ILE A 384 -6.61 9.75 0.87
N ASP A 385 -5.56 10.56 0.85
CA ASP A 385 -4.98 11.13 2.05
C ASP A 385 -5.85 12.28 2.55
N PRO A 386 -6.55 12.13 3.69
CA PRO A 386 -7.49 13.14 4.15
C PRO A 386 -6.82 14.47 4.53
N ALA A 387 -5.50 14.50 4.78
CA ALA A 387 -4.82 15.74 5.15
C ALA A 387 -4.28 16.53 3.95
N THR A 388 -4.09 15.88 2.79
CA THR A 388 -3.54 16.54 1.59
C THR A 388 -4.45 16.46 0.36
N GLY A 389 -5.48 15.62 0.38
CA GLY A 389 -6.30 15.30 -0.79
C GLY A 389 -5.57 14.43 -1.84
N ARG A 390 -4.37 13.94 -1.54
CA ARG A 390 -3.56 13.18 -2.51
C ARG A 390 -4.14 11.79 -2.73
N LEU A 391 -4.30 11.39 -3.98
CA LEU A 391 -4.74 10.06 -4.37
C LEU A 391 -3.54 9.10 -4.40
N TYR A 392 -3.72 7.89 -3.87
CA TYR A 392 -2.78 6.77 -3.93
C TYR A 392 -3.48 5.53 -4.48
N TRP A 393 -2.79 4.75 -5.31
CA TRP A 393 -3.27 3.46 -5.79
C TRP A 393 -2.11 2.51 -6.06
N GLY A 394 -2.38 1.22 -5.95
CA GLY A 394 -1.56 0.19 -6.56
C GLY A 394 -2.16 -0.19 -7.91
N ASP A 395 -1.33 -0.42 -8.91
CA ASP A 395 -1.75 -0.89 -10.24
C ASP A 395 -1.01 -2.19 -10.56
N VAL A 396 -1.78 -3.26 -10.79
CA VAL A 396 -1.22 -4.58 -11.13
C VAL A 396 -0.92 -4.61 -12.61
N GLY A 397 0.33 -4.87 -12.99
CA GLY A 397 0.78 -4.88 -14.38
C GLY A 397 0.60 -6.22 -15.09
N PRO A 398 1.08 -6.33 -16.34
CA PRO A 398 0.97 -7.56 -17.12
C PRO A 398 2.08 -8.57 -16.74
N ASP A 399 2.04 -9.79 -17.27
CA ASP A 399 2.78 -10.95 -16.72
C ASP A 399 4.05 -11.38 -17.47
N ALA A 400 4.59 -10.56 -18.37
CA ALA A 400 5.84 -10.86 -19.05
C ALA A 400 6.97 -11.01 -18.02
N ALA A 401 7.62 -12.18 -18.00
CA ALA A 401 8.65 -12.51 -17.01
C ALA A 401 10.04 -11.93 -17.33
N ALA A 402 10.23 -11.35 -18.51
CA ALA A 402 11.49 -10.77 -18.96
C ALA A 402 11.24 -9.71 -20.04
N PRO A 403 12.13 -8.72 -20.20
CA PRO A 403 12.00 -7.73 -21.25
C PRO A 403 12.28 -8.33 -22.64
N SER A 404 11.69 -7.73 -23.67
CA SER A 404 11.88 -8.12 -25.07
C SER A 404 12.10 -6.92 -25.96
N THR A 405 13.11 -6.99 -26.83
CA THR A 405 13.40 -5.94 -27.82
C THR A 405 12.30 -5.78 -28.87
N THR A 406 11.40 -6.76 -29.01
CA THR A 406 10.30 -6.74 -29.99
C THR A 406 8.93 -6.48 -29.36
N ARG A 407 8.81 -6.55 -28.03
CA ARG A 407 7.53 -6.38 -27.32
C ARG A 407 7.54 -5.26 -26.29
N GLY A 408 8.68 -4.97 -25.67
CA GLY A 408 8.81 -3.92 -24.66
C GLY A 408 9.35 -4.46 -23.31
N PRO A 409 9.13 -3.72 -22.22
CA PRO A 409 9.56 -4.13 -20.88
C PRO A 409 8.90 -5.44 -20.43
N GLU A 410 9.48 -6.06 -19.40
CA GLU A 410 8.77 -7.07 -18.60
C GLU A 410 7.57 -6.43 -17.88
N GLY A 411 6.74 -7.25 -17.25
CA GLY A 411 5.67 -6.73 -16.43
C GLY A 411 6.21 -5.88 -15.28
N PHE A 412 5.43 -4.92 -14.79
CA PHE A 412 5.69 -4.21 -13.53
C PHE A 412 4.40 -3.98 -12.77
N ASP A 413 4.42 -4.22 -11.46
CA ASP A 413 3.41 -3.65 -10.58
C ASP A 413 3.87 -2.26 -10.13
N GLU A 414 2.92 -1.37 -9.90
CA GLU A 414 3.20 0.03 -9.63
C GLU A 414 2.46 0.51 -8.38
N TRP A 415 3.16 1.23 -7.51
CA TRP A 415 2.50 2.18 -6.61
C TRP A 415 2.56 3.56 -7.23
N ASN A 416 1.39 4.19 -7.25
CA ASN A 416 1.17 5.46 -7.88
C ASN A 416 0.57 6.45 -6.88
N ARG A 417 0.82 7.74 -7.12
CA ARG A 417 0.21 8.83 -6.36
C ARG A 417 0.09 10.09 -7.22
N THR A 418 -0.93 10.90 -6.99
CA THR A 418 -1.05 12.20 -7.67
C THR A 418 -1.88 13.22 -6.89
N ASP A 419 -1.51 14.49 -7.05
CA ASP A 419 -2.29 15.66 -6.59
C ASP A 419 -3.12 16.28 -7.72
N THR A 420 -2.91 15.84 -8.97
CA THR A 420 -3.57 16.41 -10.16
C THR A 420 -4.00 15.30 -11.12
N ALA A 421 -4.97 15.59 -11.97
CA ALA A 421 -5.36 14.69 -13.05
C ALA A 421 -4.20 14.36 -14.01
N GLY A 422 -4.23 13.19 -14.65
CA GLY A 422 -3.14 12.76 -15.54
C GLY A 422 -3.35 11.44 -16.27
N ASN A 423 -2.49 11.19 -17.25
CA ASN A 423 -2.35 9.89 -17.93
C ASN A 423 -1.16 9.13 -17.33
N PHE A 424 -1.34 7.88 -16.93
CA PHE A 424 -0.31 7.03 -16.31
C PHE A 424 0.20 5.93 -17.25
N GLY A 425 -0.06 6.09 -18.55
CA GLY A 425 0.72 5.46 -19.62
C GLY A 425 0.18 4.14 -20.13
N TRP A 426 -0.50 3.32 -19.32
CA TRP A 426 -1.00 2.02 -19.77
C TRP A 426 -2.04 2.16 -20.92
N PRO A 427 -1.97 1.36 -22.01
CA PRO A 427 -1.09 0.21 -22.25
C PRO A 427 0.17 0.52 -23.07
N PHE A 428 0.49 1.79 -23.30
CA PHE A 428 1.60 2.21 -24.16
C PHE A 428 2.93 2.23 -23.40
N CYS A 429 2.87 2.60 -22.12
CA CYS A 429 4.02 2.76 -21.24
C CYS A 429 3.73 2.16 -19.86
N ILE A 430 4.79 1.84 -19.11
CA ILE A 430 4.73 1.28 -17.76
C ILE A 430 5.96 1.71 -16.96
N ALA A 431 5.96 1.53 -15.64
CA ALA A 431 7.04 1.86 -14.72
C ALA A 431 7.41 3.35 -14.81
N ASP A 432 8.69 3.68 -14.95
CA ASP A 432 9.19 5.04 -15.16
C ASP A 432 9.04 5.51 -16.61
N ASN A 433 7.84 5.33 -17.19
CA ASN A 433 7.54 5.60 -18.61
C ASN A 433 8.38 4.76 -19.60
N ARG A 434 8.59 3.48 -19.30
CA ARG A 434 9.18 2.52 -20.25
C ARG A 434 8.18 2.21 -21.36
N PRO A 435 8.52 2.46 -22.64
CA PRO A 435 7.58 2.24 -23.73
C PRO A 435 7.50 0.75 -24.10
N TYR A 436 6.28 0.26 -24.31
CA TYR A 436 6.06 -0.97 -25.08
C TYR A 436 6.37 -0.73 -26.56
N VAL A 437 6.49 -1.83 -27.31
CA VAL A 437 6.71 -1.80 -28.76
C VAL A 437 5.39 -2.12 -29.46
N ALA A 438 5.02 -1.30 -30.45
CA ALA A 438 3.86 -1.59 -31.29
C ALA A 438 4.00 -2.99 -31.90
N TYR A 439 2.93 -3.78 -31.87
CA TYR A 439 2.97 -5.17 -32.31
C TYR A 439 1.72 -5.50 -33.12
N ASP A 440 1.92 -5.99 -34.34
CA ASP A 440 0.85 -6.46 -35.21
C ASP A 440 0.59 -7.94 -34.92
N PHE A 441 -0.51 -8.22 -34.23
CA PHE A 441 -0.93 -9.58 -33.87
C PHE A 441 -1.39 -10.44 -35.06
N ALA A 442 -1.63 -9.85 -36.24
CA ALA A 442 -1.96 -10.60 -37.45
C ALA A 442 -0.70 -11.10 -38.17
N THR A 443 0.36 -10.29 -38.18
CA THR A 443 1.61 -10.62 -38.90
C THR A 443 2.74 -11.11 -38.00
N GLY A 444 2.65 -10.85 -36.69
CA GLY A 444 3.71 -11.11 -35.72
C GLY A 444 4.90 -10.15 -35.82
N LEU A 445 4.73 -9.03 -36.53
CA LEU A 445 5.79 -8.04 -36.73
C LEU A 445 5.70 -6.91 -35.71
N SER A 446 6.86 -6.49 -35.21
CA SER A 446 7.00 -5.34 -34.32
C SER A 446 7.28 -4.06 -35.11
N GLY A 447 6.68 -2.96 -34.66
CA GLY A 447 6.93 -1.60 -35.12
C GLY A 447 7.95 -0.88 -34.24
N GLY A 448 7.73 0.43 -34.06
CA GLY A 448 8.53 1.26 -33.15
C GLY A 448 8.04 1.16 -31.69
N ALA A 449 8.90 1.60 -30.77
CA ALA A 449 8.49 1.90 -29.41
C ALA A 449 7.43 3.02 -29.40
N PHE A 450 6.46 2.96 -28.50
CA PHE A 450 5.51 4.05 -28.31
C PHE A 450 6.22 5.30 -27.77
N ASP A 451 5.68 6.47 -28.11
CA ASP A 451 6.11 7.75 -27.55
C ASP A 451 5.34 8.01 -26.25
N CYS A 452 5.99 7.88 -25.10
CA CYS A 452 5.34 8.11 -23.80
C CYS A 452 5.01 9.58 -23.56
N ASP A 453 5.63 10.53 -24.27
CA ASP A 453 5.34 11.95 -24.13
C ASP A 453 4.11 12.37 -24.95
N ALA A 454 3.74 11.57 -25.96
CA ALA A 454 2.56 11.79 -26.77
C ALA A 454 2.01 10.46 -27.34
N PRO A 455 1.47 9.55 -26.50
CA PRO A 455 1.05 8.24 -26.98
C PRO A 455 -0.06 8.38 -28.03
N LEU A 456 0.15 7.77 -29.20
CA LEU A 456 -0.88 7.70 -30.24
C LEU A 456 -1.72 6.44 -30.02
N ASN A 457 -2.99 6.62 -29.70
CA ASN A 457 -3.95 5.53 -29.71
C ASN A 457 -4.61 5.45 -31.09
N ASP A 458 -4.27 4.39 -31.81
CA ASP A 458 -4.76 4.05 -33.14
C ASP A 458 -5.66 2.81 -33.16
N SER A 459 -6.20 2.42 -32.00
CA SER A 459 -7.05 1.23 -31.91
C SER A 459 -8.25 1.34 -32.86
N PRO A 460 -8.61 0.26 -33.56
CA PRO A 460 -9.75 0.24 -34.48
C PRO A 460 -11.10 0.34 -33.77
N HIS A 461 -11.10 0.36 -32.43
CA HIS A 461 -12.28 0.55 -31.60
C HIS A 461 -12.58 2.01 -31.30
N LEU A 462 -11.72 2.94 -31.71
CA LEU A 462 -11.96 4.38 -31.61
C LEU A 462 -12.59 4.91 -32.90
N ALA A 463 -13.31 6.03 -32.78
CA ALA A 463 -13.89 6.71 -33.94
C ALA A 463 -12.80 7.30 -34.88
N ALA A 464 -11.69 7.75 -34.30
CA ALA A 464 -10.50 8.21 -35.00
C ALA A 464 -9.27 8.06 -34.06
N PRO A 465 -8.05 7.95 -34.61
CA PRO A 465 -6.84 7.97 -33.80
C PRO A 465 -6.74 9.25 -32.96
N VAL A 466 -6.28 9.12 -31.71
CA VAL A 466 -6.15 10.22 -30.76
C VAL A 466 -4.76 10.23 -30.14
N THR A 467 -4.16 11.41 -30.05
CA THR A 467 -2.93 11.61 -29.28
C THR A 467 -3.29 11.91 -27.84
N LEU A 468 -2.76 11.11 -26.92
CA LEU A 468 -3.04 11.21 -25.50
C LEU A 468 -2.14 12.23 -24.80
N PRO A 469 -2.54 12.74 -23.62
CA PRO A 469 -1.64 13.48 -22.76
C PRO A 469 -0.36 12.66 -22.44
N PRO A 470 0.77 13.31 -22.12
CA PRO A 470 1.99 12.63 -21.72
C PRO A 470 1.75 11.65 -20.57
N GLY A 471 2.36 10.47 -20.65
CA GLY A 471 2.41 9.51 -19.57
C GLY A 471 3.18 10.05 -18.37
N GLN A 472 2.65 9.85 -17.18
CA GLN A 472 3.33 10.16 -15.92
C GLN A 472 3.98 8.89 -15.38
N PRO A 473 5.24 8.97 -14.91
CA PRO A 473 5.94 7.80 -14.39
C PRO A 473 5.33 7.35 -13.07
N ALA A 474 5.39 6.04 -12.82
CA ALA A 474 5.02 5.49 -11.53
C ALA A 474 5.89 6.03 -10.40
N TRP A 475 5.32 6.13 -9.19
CA TRP A 475 6.10 6.56 -8.03
C TRP A 475 7.08 5.47 -7.59
N ILE A 476 6.63 4.22 -7.55
CA ILE A 476 7.43 3.02 -7.27
C ILE A 476 6.96 1.93 -8.22
N TRP A 477 7.89 1.15 -8.79
CA TRP A 477 7.58 0.03 -9.68
C TRP A 477 8.48 -1.16 -9.40
N TYR A 478 7.99 -2.38 -9.62
CA TYR A 478 8.81 -3.58 -9.43
C TYR A 478 8.42 -4.74 -10.36
N PRO A 479 9.42 -5.46 -10.92
CA PRO A 479 9.18 -6.62 -11.76
C PRO A 479 8.96 -7.87 -10.91
N TYR A 480 8.82 -9.03 -11.55
CA TYR A 480 8.93 -10.29 -10.84
C TYR A 480 10.38 -10.45 -10.33
N GLY A 481 10.54 -10.90 -9.09
CA GLY A 481 11.86 -11.07 -8.49
C GLY A 481 12.43 -9.77 -7.87
N PRO A 482 13.77 -9.63 -7.78
CA PRO A 482 14.39 -8.45 -7.18
C PRO A 482 14.09 -7.17 -7.98
N SER A 483 13.78 -6.08 -7.29
CA SER A 483 13.72 -4.73 -7.89
C SER A 483 15.05 -4.00 -7.70
N PRO A 484 15.86 -3.79 -8.76
CA PRO A 484 17.12 -3.05 -8.65
C PRO A 484 16.93 -1.60 -8.21
N GLU A 485 15.86 -0.96 -8.68
CA GLU A 485 15.54 0.44 -8.39
C GLU A 485 14.95 0.59 -6.97
N PHE A 486 14.19 -0.41 -6.50
CA PHE A 486 13.56 -0.40 -5.19
C PHE A 486 13.93 -1.67 -4.40
N PRO A 487 15.19 -1.83 -3.97
CA PRO A 487 15.68 -3.03 -3.30
C PRO A 487 15.06 -3.28 -1.91
N ALA A 488 14.30 -2.31 -1.37
CA ALA A 488 13.52 -2.45 -0.15
C ALA A 488 12.28 -3.36 -0.35
N ILE A 489 11.83 -3.53 -1.59
CA ILE A 489 10.75 -4.46 -1.91
C ILE A 489 11.32 -5.88 -1.85
N PRO A 490 10.78 -6.75 -0.97
CA PRO A 490 11.33 -8.08 -0.79
C PRO A 490 11.23 -8.88 -2.09
N ASN A 491 12.28 -9.65 -2.38
CA ASN A 491 12.29 -10.56 -3.50
C ASN A 491 11.17 -11.59 -3.33
N GLY A 492 10.16 -11.54 -4.19
CA GLY A 492 8.97 -12.39 -4.15
C GLY A 492 8.68 -13.03 -5.50
N THR A 493 7.98 -14.15 -5.47
CA THR A 493 7.51 -14.86 -6.67
C THR A 493 6.20 -14.29 -7.23
N GLY A 494 5.55 -13.39 -6.51
CA GLY A 494 4.29 -12.74 -6.88
C GLY A 494 4.39 -11.23 -6.77
N ARG A 495 3.45 -10.53 -7.39
CA ARG A 495 3.32 -9.08 -7.36
C ARG A 495 1.86 -8.71 -7.23
N THR A 496 1.57 -7.87 -6.25
CA THR A 496 0.25 -7.26 -6.15
C THR A 496 0.41 -5.92 -5.44
N ALA A 497 0.59 -4.85 -6.22
CA ALA A 497 0.61 -3.50 -5.67
C ALA A 497 -0.80 -3.13 -5.20
N LEU A 498 -0.93 -2.82 -3.91
CA LEU A 498 -2.14 -2.27 -3.31
C LEU A 498 -1.79 -0.99 -2.57
N ALA A 499 -2.67 0.00 -2.61
CA ALA A 499 -2.60 1.17 -1.73
C ALA A 499 -3.60 1.06 -0.58
N GLY A 500 -3.31 1.73 0.52
CA GLY A 500 -4.18 1.84 1.67
C GLY A 500 -4.08 3.23 2.31
N PRO A 501 -4.79 3.47 3.43
CA PRO A 501 -4.79 4.75 4.11
C PRO A 501 -3.37 5.23 4.48
N VAL A 502 -3.14 6.54 4.38
CA VAL A 502 -1.86 7.14 4.75
C VAL A 502 -1.75 7.24 6.26
N TYR A 503 -0.79 6.51 6.82
CA TYR A 503 -0.38 6.66 8.21
C TYR A 503 0.68 7.76 8.34
N ARG A 504 0.40 8.78 9.17
CA ARG A 504 1.40 9.78 9.56
C ARG A 504 1.95 9.43 10.93
N HIS A 505 3.26 9.21 11.00
CA HIS A 505 3.94 9.13 12.28
C HIS A 505 3.94 10.52 12.95
N PRO A 506 3.50 10.66 14.21
CA PRO A 506 3.68 11.91 14.94
C PRO A 506 5.18 12.19 15.06
N GLY A 507 5.70 13.22 14.39
CA GLY A 507 7.13 13.60 14.45
C GLY A 507 7.88 13.78 13.12
N THR A 508 7.23 13.58 11.97
CA THR A 508 7.81 13.85 10.64
C THR A 508 7.27 15.10 9.94
N GLU A 509 6.65 16.03 10.67
CA GLU A 509 6.40 17.37 10.11
C GLU A 509 7.72 18.15 10.03
N ALA A 510 8.35 18.06 8.86
CA ALA A 510 9.27 19.04 8.30
C ALA A 510 9.16 19.03 6.78
#